data_AF-P32095-F1
#
_entry.id   AF-P32095-F1
#
_cell.length_a   1.000
_cell.length_b   1.000
_cell.length_c   1.000
_cell.angle_alpha   90.00
_cell.angle_beta   90.00
_cell.angle_gamma   90.00
#
_symmetry.space_group_name_H-M   'P 1'
#
loop_
_entity.id
_entity.type
_entity.pdbx_description
1 polymer ?
#
loop_
_entity_poly.entity_id
_entity_poly.type
_entity_poly.pdbx_seq_one_letter_code
_entity_poly.pdbx_strand_id
1 'polypeptide(L)' 'MLLFTFTFQALVLALIIFSFILVLTLPVIFASPKGWENNKSRIWLACRFWFFLVFLIGILDGIFL' A
#
# COMPACT_ATOMS: atom_id res chain seq x y z
N MET A 1 -22.76 11.75 0.25
CA MET A 1 -21.99 11.80 1.52
C MET A 1 -21.68 10.40 2.06
N LEU A 2 -22.67 9.56 2.39
CA LEU A 2 -22.42 8.23 2.98
C LEU A 2 -21.54 7.31 2.11
N LEU A 3 -21.87 7.15 0.82
CA LEU A 3 -21.09 6.29 -0.10
C LEU A 3 -19.61 6.71 -0.20
N PHE A 4 -19.35 8.03 -0.19
CA PHE A 4 -18.00 8.57 -0.18
C PHE A 4 -17.24 8.16 1.08
N THR A 5 -17.83 8.38 2.27
CA THR A 5 -17.20 8.02 3.54
C THR A 5 -16.90 6.53 3.63
N PHE A 6 -17.82 5.65 3.21
CA PHE A 6 -17.58 4.20 3.18
C PHE A 6 -16.42 3.83 2.23
N THR A 7 -16.38 4.42 1.03
CA THR A 7 -15.31 4.17 0.06
C THR A 7 -13.96 4.66 0.57
N PHE A 8 -13.91 5.86 1.14
CA PHE A 8 -12.71 6.45 1.72
C PHE A 8 -12.16 5.59 2.87
N GLN A 9 -13.02 5.19 3.82
CA GLN A 9 -12.64 4.31 4.92
C GLN A 9 -12.14 2.94 4.45
N ALA A 10 -12.78 2.36 3.42
CA ALA A 10 -12.32 1.11 2.83
C ALA A 10 -10.92 1.23 2.20
N LEU A 11 -10.63 2.33 1.51
CA LEU A 11 -9.30 2.60 0.94
C LEU A 11 -8.24 2.82 2.01
N VAL A 12 -8.57 3.58 3.07
CA VAL A 12 -7.67 3.78 4.22
C VAL A 12 -7.39 2.45 4.91
N LEU A 13 -8.40 1.61 5.14
CA LEU A 13 -8.22 0.28 5.70
C LEU A 13 -7.33 -0.60 4.80
N ALA A 14 -7.54 -0.56 3.48
CA ALA A 14 -6.71 -1.27 2.52
C ALA A 14 -5.25 -0.80 2.56
N LEU A 15 -5.00 0.50 2.65
CA LEU A 15 -3.65 1.06 2.81
C LEU A 15 -2.99 0.58 4.11
N ILE A 16 -3.73 0.56 5.23
CA ILE A 16 -3.24 0.09 6.53
C ILE A 16 -2.84 -1.39 6.44
N ILE A 17 -3.75 -2.26 5.98
CA ILE A 17 -3.50 -3.70 5.84
C ILE A 17 -2.31 -3.94 4.91
N PHE A 18 -2.26 -3.25 3.77
CA PHE A 18 -1.17 -3.40 2.82
C PHE A 18 0.17 -2.93 3.41
N SER A 19 0.18 -1.85 4.19
CA SER A 19 1.37 -1.38 4.91
C SER A 19 1.85 -2.40 5.95
N PHE A 20 0.94 -3.01 6.71
CA PHE A 20 1.29 -4.10 7.63
C PHE A 20 1.92 -5.29 6.89
N ILE A 21 1.37 -5.70 5.75
CA ILE A 21 1.95 -6.76 4.92
C ILE A 21 3.38 -6.40 4.49
N LEU A 22 3.61 -5.16 4.03
CA LEU A 22 4.94 -4.70 3.65
C LEU A 22 5.91 -4.71 4.85
N VAL A 23 5.48 -4.22 6.01
CA VAL A 23 6.30 -4.20 7.23
C VAL A 23 6.69 -5.60 7.68
N LEU A 24 5.80 -6.59 7.55
CA LEU A 24 6.11 -7.98 7.89
C LEU A 24 6.99 -8.67 6.82
N THR A 25 6.72 -8.41 5.54
CA THR A 25 7.33 -9.16 4.44
C THR A 25 8.70 -8.62 4.05
N LEU A 26 8.90 -7.30 4.05
CA LEU A 26 10.15 -6.69 3.60
C LEU A 26 11.37 -7.11 4.43
N PRO A 27 11.33 -7.13 5.79
CA PRO A 27 12.46 -7.60 6.59
C PRO A 27 12.82 -9.05 6.30
N VAL A 28 11.81 -9.91 6.13
CA VAL A 28 12.00 -11.33 5.81
C VAL A 28 12.68 -11.50 4.44
N ILE A 29 12.21 -10.76 3.43
CA ILE A 29 12.81 -10.79 2.09
C ILE A 29 14.26 -10.28 2.14
N PHE A 30 14.53 -9.18 2.83
CA PHE A 30 15.87 -8.59 2.86
C PHE A 30 16.88 -9.43 3.68
N ALA A 31 16.42 -10.15 4.70
CA ALA A 31 17.26 -11.06 5.48
C ALA A 31 17.54 -12.40 4.78
N SER A 32 16.75 -12.77 3.77
CA SER A 32 16.89 -14.04 3.06
C SER A 32 18.06 -14.02 2.05
N PRO A 33 18.85 -15.11 1.93
CA PRO A 33 19.88 -15.22 0.88
C PRO A 33 19.28 -15.01 -0.52
N LYS A 34 19.88 -14.11 -1.32
CA LYS A 34 19.34 -13.68 -2.64
C LYS A 34 17.89 -13.20 -2.61
N GLY A 35 17.36 -12.85 -1.44
CA GLY A 35 15.96 -12.46 -1.27
C GLY A 35 15.61 -11.22 -2.10
N TRP A 36 16.53 -10.25 -2.19
CA TRP A 36 16.39 -9.12 -3.10
C TRP A 36 16.30 -9.55 -4.57
N GLU A 37 17.28 -10.30 -5.07
CA GLU A 37 17.34 -10.75 -6.48
C GLU A 37 16.08 -11.52 -6.89
N ASN A 38 15.61 -12.41 -6.02
CA ASN A 38 14.44 -13.26 -6.26
C ASN A 38 13.09 -12.52 -6.14
N ASN A 39 13.05 -11.34 -5.52
CA ASN A 39 11.80 -10.63 -5.23
C ASN A 39 11.75 -9.20 -5.77
N LYS A 40 12.82 -8.71 -6.40
CA LYS A 40 12.98 -7.32 -6.85
C LYS A 40 11.73 -6.80 -7.58
N SER A 41 11.24 -7.53 -8.59
CA SER A 41 10.04 -7.13 -9.36
C SER A 41 8.77 -7.03 -8.49
N ARG A 42 8.57 -7.99 -7.57
CA ARG A 42 7.44 -7.99 -6.63
C ARG A 42 7.52 -6.82 -5.66
N ILE A 43 8.69 -6.52 -5.12
CA ILE A 43 8.90 -5.37 -4.22
C ILE A 43 8.59 -4.07 -4.96
N TRP A 44 9.09 -3.90 -6.19
CA TRP A 44 8.78 -2.71 -7.01
C TRP A 44 7.28 -2.57 -7.32
N LEU A 45 6.59 -3.68 -7.61
CA LEU A 45 5.15 -3.67 -7.80
C LEU A 45 4.43 -3.25 -6.51
N ALA A 46 4.84 -3.81 -5.37
CA ALA A 46 4.25 -3.51 -4.08
C ALA A 46 4.47 -2.03 -3.68
N CYS A 47 5.67 -1.49 -3.88
CA CYS A 47 5.93 -0.06 -3.68
C CYS A 47 5.05 0.82 -4.57
N ARG A 48 4.96 0.53 -5.88
CA ARG A 48 4.09 1.29 -6.80
C ARG A 48 2.63 1.26 -6.37
N PHE A 49 2.14 0.10 -5.95
CA PHE A 49 0.76 -0.04 -5.47
C PHE A 49 0.54 0.72 -4.16
N TRP A 50 1.50 0.68 -3.23
CA TRP A 50 1.44 1.47 -1.99
C TRP A 50 1.36 2.97 -2.29
N PHE A 51 2.25 3.48 -3.15
CA PHE A 51 2.24 4.88 -3.56
C PHE A 51 0.94 5.26 -4.25
N PHE A 52 0.42 4.41 -5.14
CA PHE A 52 -0.86 4.62 -5.79
C PHE A 52 -2.01 4.78 -4.78
N LEU A 53 -2.07 3.92 -3.76
CA LEU A 53 -3.09 4.02 -2.71
C LEU A 53 -2.96 5.34 -1.92
N VAL A 54 -1.75 5.75 -1.56
CA VAL A 54 -1.51 7.01 -0.84
C VAL A 54 -2.00 8.21 -1.66
N PHE A 55 -1.62 8.30 -2.94
CA PHE A 55 -2.07 9.39 -3.81
C PHE A 55 -3.58 9.35 -4.05
N LEU A 56 -4.16 8.16 -4.26
CA LEU A 56 -5.59 8.00 -4.46
C LEU A 56 -6.38 8.53 -3.26
N ILE A 57 -5.97 8.18 -2.04
CA ILE A 57 -6.61 8.64 -0.80
C ILE A 57 -6.46 10.16 -0.66
N GLY A 58 -5.26 10.71 -0.89
CA GLY A 58 -5.04 12.16 -0.80
C GLY A 58 -5.84 12.98 -1.83
N ILE A 59 -5.96 12.47 -3.06
CA ILE A 59 -6.80 13.09 -4.09
C ILE A 59 -8.29 13.02 -3.70
N LEU A 60 -8.74 11.88 -3.19
CA LEU A 60 -10.12 11.71 -2.71
C LEU A 60 -10.43 12.61 -1.51
N ASP A 61 -9.48 12.82 -0.60
CA ASP A 61 -9.64 13.77 0.50
C ASP A 61 -9.76 15.20 -0.05
N GLY A 62 -8.84 15.61 -0.92
CA GLY A 62 -8.82 16.97 -1.47
C GLY A 62 -9.98 17.34 -2.40
N ILE A 63 -10.65 16.37 -3.04
CA ILE A 63 -11.84 16.62 -3.88
C ILE A 63 -13.10 16.84 -3.05
N PHE A 64 -13.15 16.28 -1.84
CA PHE A 64 -14.35 16.26 -1.01
C PHE A 64 -14.24 17.10 0.28
N LEU A 65 -13.05 17.61 0.59
CA LEU A 65 -12.82 18.80 1.42
C LEU A 65 -13.48 20.04 0.80
#